data_AF-A0A2N6VRA5-F1
#
_entry.id   AF-A0A2N6VRA5-F1
#
_cell.length_a   1.000
_cell.length_b   1.000
_cell.length_c   1.000
_cell.angle_alpha   90.00
_cell.angle_beta   90.00
_cell.angle_gamma   90.00
#
_symmetry.space_group_name_H-M   'P 1'
#
loop_
_entity.id
_entity.type
_entity.pdbx_description
1 polymer ?
#
loop_
_entity_poly.entity_id
_entity_poly.type
_entity_poly.pdbx_seq_one_letter_code
_entity_poly.pdbx_strand_id
1 'polypeptide(L)'
;MTQWEPVDPETLSTAEVVAYLRARCPWAAAHTHASLAPYLLEETYELLDAIEEYTTNPGSTTRSELVGELGDVAYQVLFHAALLDQPNATPTSACRPTGNYVSPRAITEVADRLRAKVVRRHPHVFETTGPTSIEDVERAYERIKAEEKRDARNDATEDDVTEDAHAGDNLARDACASIPASMPALARTQAVLGRLDRVDLSAARREDVPGTPEPADEDVTETAIGQELLAVVQKAHAHGIDAEGALRRATDALIHERGSRASTDTH
;
A
#
# COMPACT_ATOMS: atom_id res chain seq x y z
N MET A 1 42.37 -7.23 5.05
CA MET A 1 41.11 -6.52 4.80
C MET A 1 41.40 -5.42 3.81
N THR A 2 40.72 -5.38 2.67
CA THR A 2 40.88 -4.28 1.72
C THR A 2 40.39 -3.01 2.41
N GLN A 3 41.27 -2.03 2.62
CA GLN A 3 40.91 -0.76 3.23
C GLN A 3 40.15 0.06 2.19
N TRP A 4 38.90 0.42 2.48
CA TRP A 4 38.10 1.28 1.61
C TRP A 4 38.39 2.75 1.92
N GLU A 5 38.49 3.57 0.88
CA GLU A 5 38.63 5.01 1.06
C GLU A 5 37.30 5.63 1.56
N PRO A 6 37.37 6.59 2.49
CA PRO A 6 36.22 7.38 2.89
C PRO A 6 35.61 8.10 1.68
N VAL A 7 34.29 8.21 1.66
CA VAL A 7 33.53 8.95 0.64
C VAL A 7 32.78 10.05 1.37
N ASP A 8 32.78 11.25 0.82
CA ASP A 8 32.01 12.37 1.35
C ASP A 8 30.52 12.19 1.01
N PRO A 9 29.64 11.95 2.00
CA PRO A 9 28.23 11.70 1.75
C PRO A 9 27.50 12.89 1.12
N GLU A 10 27.99 14.12 1.29
CA GLU A 10 27.38 15.33 0.71
C GLU A 10 27.49 15.37 -0.83
N THR A 11 28.37 14.54 -1.40
CA THR A 11 28.54 14.41 -2.85
C THR A 11 27.61 13.37 -3.49
N LEU A 12 26.85 12.64 -2.66
CA LEU A 12 26.02 11.52 -3.08
C LEU A 12 24.54 11.89 -3.03
N SER A 13 23.78 11.43 -4.03
CA SER A 13 22.33 11.36 -3.91
C SER A 13 21.92 10.34 -2.85
N THR A 14 20.69 10.45 -2.32
CA THR A 14 20.15 9.49 -1.34
C THR A 14 20.19 8.05 -1.86
N ALA A 15 19.91 7.84 -3.15
CA ALA A 15 20.00 6.52 -3.77
C ALA A 15 21.43 5.97 -3.80
N GLU A 16 22.43 6.82 -4.06
CA GLU A 16 23.84 6.43 -4.00
C GLU A 16 24.27 6.14 -2.55
N VAL A 17 23.79 6.90 -1.57
CA VAL A 17 24.03 6.61 -0.14
C VAL A 17 23.52 5.21 0.22
N VAL A 18 22.30 4.84 -0.18
CA VAL A 18 21.74 3.50 0.07
C VAL A 18 22.53 2.41 -0.67
N ALA A 19 22.95 2.68 -1.91
CA ALA A 19 23.77 1.74 -2.67
C ALA A 19 25.16 1.52 -2.02
N TYR A 20 25.79 2.59 -1.52
CA TYR A 20 27.03 2.53 -0.74
C TYR A 20 26.84 1.78 0.58
N LEU A 21 25.74 2.03 1.28
CA LEU A 21 25.38 1.33 2.52
C LEU A 21 25.35 -0.18 2.26
N ARG A 22 24.66 -0.63 1.21
CA ARG A 22 24.64 -2.06 0.84
C ARG A 22 26.01 -2.60 0.45
N ALA A 23 26.82 -1.82 -0.27
CA ALA A 23 28.14 -2.26 -0.72
C ALA A 23 29.17 -2.39 0.43
N ARG A 24 28.99 -1.66 1.52
CA ARG A 24 29.99 -1.52 2.60
C ARG A 24 29.54 -2.03 3.96
N CYS A 25 28.24 -2.06 4.26
CA CYS A 25 27.70 -2.56 5.52
C CYS A 25 27.30 -4.05 5.40
N PRO A 26 27.91 -4.97 6.17
CA PRO A 26 27.56 -6.39 6.14
C PRO A 26 26.08 -6.65 6.46
N TRP A 27 25.51 -5.87 7.37
CA TRP A 27 24.10 -5.98 7.74
C TRP A 27 23.20 -5.59 6.56
N ALA A 28 23.44 -4.43 5.94
CA ALA A 28 22.67 -3.98 4.79
C ALA A 28 22.81 -4.93 3.58
N ALA A 29 24.01 -5.47 3.35
CA ALA A 29 24.27 -6.43 2.27
C ALA A 29 23.50 -7.76 2.44
N ALA A 30 23.21 -8.15 3.68
CA ALA A 30 22.54 -9.41 4.01
C ALA A 30 21.03 -9.39 3.78
N HIS A 31 20.41 -8.21 3.68
CA HIS A 31 18.98 -8.08 3.44
C HIS A 31 18.58 -8.49 2.03
N THR A 32 17.39 -9.09 1.92
CA THR A 32 16.69 -9.48 0.69
C THR A 32 15.30 -8.83 0.66
N HIS A 33 14.57 -8.93 -0.45
CA HIS A 33 13.19 -8.42 -0.49
C HIS A 33 12.29 -9.06 0.58
N ALA A 34 12.45 -10.37 0.80
CA ALA A 34 11.65 -11.11 1.77
C ALA A 34 11.98 -10.71 3.22
N SER A 35 13.26 -10.47 3.54
CA SER A 35 13.64 -10.08 4.89
C SER A 35 13.34 -8.61 5.20
N LEU A 36 13.12 -7.77 4.18
CA LEU A 36 12.71 -6.38 4.35
C LEU A 36 11.20 -6.18 4.44
N ALA A 37 10.41 -7.11 3.90
CA ALA A 37 8.95 -6.98 3.87
C ALA A 37 8.30 -6.72 5.25
N PRO A 38 8.73 -7.34 6.37
CA PRO A 38 8.20 -7.01 7.69
C PRO A 38 8.50 -5.57 8.10
N TYR A 39 9.71 -5.07 7.83
CA TYR A 39 10.08 -3.69 8.14
C TYR A 39 9.29 -2.70 7.29
N LEU A 40 9.12 -2.94 5.98
CA LEU A 40 8.25 -2.10 5.14
C LEU A 40 6.83 -2.01 5.70
N LEU A 41 6.29 -3.10 6.26
CA LEU A 41 4.98 -3.09 6.88
C LEU A 41 4.98 -2.26 8.17
N GLU A 42 6.01 -2.41 9.01
CA GLU A 42 6.23 -1.61 10.22
C GLU A 42 6.30 -0.11 9.89
N GLU A 43 7.19 0.32 8.99
CA GLU A 43 7.30 1.72 8.56
C GLU A 43 5.99 2.26 7.97
N THR A 44 5.20 1.39 7.31
CA THR A 44 3.89 1.79 6.78
C THR A 44 2.91 2.11 7.91
N TYR A 45 2.93 1.34 9.00
CA TYR A 45 2.09 1.62 10.17
C TYR A 45 2.59 2.82 10.96
N GLU A 46 3.90 2.98 11.14
CA GLU A 46 4.46 4.18 11.80
C GLU A 46 4.10 5.45 11.01
N LEU A 47 4.16 5.40 9.67
CA LEU A 47 3.66 6.49 8.82
C LEU A 47 2.16 6.73 8.99
N LEU A 48 1.34 5.70 9.12
CA LEU A 48 -0.10 5.86 9.37
C LEU A 48 -0.34 6.58 10.71
N ASP A 49 0.37 6.18 11.76
CA ASP A 49 0.27 6.78 13.08
C ASP A 49 0.71 8.26 13.05
N ALA A 50 1.81 8.58 12.36
CA ALA A 50 2.26 9.96 12.19
C ALA A 50 1.29 10.82 11.37
N ILE A 51 0.62 10.26 10.36
CA ILE A 51 -0.46 10.95 9.62
C ILE A 51 -1.63 11.26 10.55
N GLU A 52 -2.06 10.29 11.36
CA GLU A 52 -3.19 10.46 12.29
C GLU A 52 -2.88 11.50 13.37
N GLU A 53 -1.68 11.47 13.93
CA GLU A 53 -1.23 12.43 14.93
C GLU A 53 -1.10 13.84 14.34
N TYR A 54 -0.50 14.00 13.15
CA TYR A 54 -0.43 15.30 12.48
C TYR A 54 -1.82 15.86 12.12
N THR A 55 -2.76 14.99 11.76
CA THR A 55 -4.15 15.39 11.45
C THR A 55 -4.89 15.85 12.70
N THR A 56 -4.65 15.20 13.84
CA THR A 56 -5.32 15.51 15.11
C THR A 56 -4.69 16.72 15.82
N ASN A 57 -3.36 16.77 15.86
CA ASN A 57 -2.57 17.77 16.58
C ASN A 57 -1.52 18.40 15.65
N PRO A 58 -1.92 19.24 14.68
CA PRO A 58 -0.98 19.84 13.73
C PRO A 58 -0.01 20.79 14.43
N GLY A 59 1.29 20.50 14.36
CA GLY A 59 2.35 21.28 14.97
C GLY A 59 3.72 21.03 14.30
N SER A 60 4.74 21.78 14.70
CA SER A 60 6.09 21.61 14.15
C SER A 60 6.68 20.24 14.47
N THR A 61 6.39 19.71 15.67
CA THR A 61 6.84 18.39 16.13
C THR A 61 6.20 17.28 15.32
N THR A 62 4.86 17.23 15.27
CA THR A 62 4.10 16.20 14.53
C THR A 62 4.36 16.27 13.02
N ARG A 63 4.63 17.47 12.48
CA ARG A 63 5.12 17.62 11.10
C ARG A 63 6.50 16.99 10.91
N SER A 64 7.41 17.17 11.87
CA SER A 64 8.77 16.62 11.79
C SER A 64 8.74 15.10 11.85
N GLU A 65 7.91 14.52 12.72
CA GLU A 65 7.67 13.08 12.82
C GLU A 65 7.12 12.55 11.48
N LEU A 66 6.06 13.15 10.95
CA LEU A 66 5.51 12.79 9.63
C LEU A 66 6.55 12.81 8.51
N VAL A 67 7.45 13.81 8.49
CA VAL A 67 8.53 13.87 7.49
C VAL A 67 9.55 12.76 7.69
N GLY A 68 9.83 12.36 8.94
CA GLY A 68 10.68 11.22 9.28
C GLY A 68 10.10 9.92 8.70
N GLU A 69 8.86 9.60 9.05
CA GLU A 69 8.20 8.36 8.61
C GLU A 69 8.01 8.29 7.08
N LEU A 70 7.73 9.43 6.43
CA LEU A 70 7.73 9.51 4.97
C LEU A 70 9.11 9.18 4.39
N GLY A 71 10.17 9.58 5.09
CA GLY A 71 11.55 9.26 4.78
C GLY A 71 11.85 7.77 4.94
N ASP A 72 11.35 7.13 5.98
CA ASP A 72 11.61 5.70 6.25
C ASP A 72 10.87 4.78 5.26
N VAL A 73 9.63 5.10 4.90
CA VAL A 73 8.94 4.43 3.78
C VAL A 73 9.68 4.67 2.44
N ALA A 74 10.18 5.89 2.20
CA ALA A 74 10.99 6.17 1.01
C ALA A 74 12.33 5.39 1.01
N TYR A 75 12.96 5.23 2.18
CA TYR A 75 14.15 4.42 2.34
C TYR A 75 13.89 2.95 1.99
N GLN A 76 12.77 2.38 2.41
CA GLN A 76 12.37 1.02 2.00
C GLN A 76 12.27 0.90 0.47
N VAL A 77 11.63 1.87 -0.22
CA VAL A 77 11.57 1.88 -1.69
C VAL A 77 12.96 1.95 -2.33
N LEU A 78 13.82 2.83 -1.84
CA LEU A 78 15.22 2.95 -2.30
C LEU A 78 16.00 1.66 -2.08
N PHE A 79 15.80 0.99 -0.95
CA PHE A 79 16.52 -0.23 -0.60
C PHE A 79 16.06 -1.43 -1.44
N HIS A 80 14.75 -1.56 -1.68
CA HIS A 80 14.19 -2.53 -2.63
C HIS A 80 14.68 -2.25 -4.06
N ALA A 81 14.79 -0.99 -4.48
CA ALA A 81 15.39 -0.66 -5.78
C ALA A 81 16.88 -1.07 -5.83
N ALA A 82 17.66 -0.75 -4.80
CA ALA A 82 19.09 -1.09 -4.74
C ALA A 82 19.37 -2.61 -4.68
N LEU A 83 18.37 -3.42 -4.30
CA LEU A 83 18.40 -4.88 -4.42
C LEU A 83 18.31 -5.37 -5.88
N LEU A 84 17.50 -4.71 -6.70
CA LEU A 84 17.32 -5.03 -8.12
C LEU A 84 18.57 -4.71 -8.94
N ASP A 85 19.34 -3.70 -8.54
CA ASP A 85 20.59 -3.30 -9.22
C ASP A 85 21.75 -4.29 -8.99
N GLN A 86 21.59 -5.28 -8.11
CA GLN A 86 22.68 -6.21 -7.81
C GLN A 86 23.00 -7.17 -8.97
N PRO A 87 24.28 -7.49 -9.22
CA PRO A 87 24.65 -8.53 -10.18
C PRO A 87 24.11 -9.88 -9.72
N ASN A 88 23.43 -10.61 -10.61
CA ASN A 88 22.75 -11.87 -10.31
C ASN A 88 21.65 -11.76 -9.23
N ALA A 89 20.97 -10.61 -9.14
CA ALA A 89 19.84 -10.43 -8.24
C ALA A 89 18.80 -11.55 -8.44
N THR A 90 18.61 -12.37 -7.40
CA THR A 90 17.45 -13.23 -7.25
C THR A 90 16.67 -12.77 -6.01
N PRO A 91 15.36 -13.10 -5.90
CA PRO A 91 14.54 -12.66 -4.77
C PRO A 91 15.10 -13.02 -3.37
N THR A 92 16.01 -13.99 -3.29
CA THR A 92 16.59 -14.52 -2.05
C THR A 92 18.11 -14.31 -1.92
N SER A 93 18.75 -13.61 -2.86
CA SER A 93 20.20 -13.44 -2.85
C SER A 93 20.65 -12.40 -1.82
N ALA A 94 21.22 -12.87 -0.70
CA ALA A 94 22.06 -12.05 0.16
C ALA A 94 23.46 -11.86 -0.45
N CYS A 95 24.07 -10.69 -0.26
CA CYS A 95 25.40 -10.39 -0.78
C CYS A 95 26.40 -10.17 0.36
N ARG A 96 27.69 -10.31 0.05
CA ARG A 96 28.78 -9.85 0.92
C ARG A 96 29.18 -8.43 0.52
N PRO A 97 29.67 -7.59 1.45
CA PRO A 97 30.21 -6.29 1.11
C PRO A 97 31.32 -6.40 0.06
N THR A 98 31.21 -5.61 -1.00
CA THR A 98 32.16 -5.53 -2.11
C THR A 98 33.06 -4.30 -2.02
N GLY A 99 32.63 -3.26 -1.27
CA GLY A 99 33.29 -1.96 -1.17
C GLY A 99 32.87 -0.94 -2.24
N ASN A 100 32.49 -1.43 -3.43
CA ASN A 100 32.05 -0.62 -4.57
C ASN A 100 30.55 -0.81 -4.79
N TYR A 101 29.81 0.30 -4.84
CA TYR A 101 28.37 0.24 -5.10
C TYR A 101 28.08 0.08 -6.60
N VAL A 102 26.90 -0.46 -6.90
CA VAL A 102 26.35 -0.48 -8.25
C VAL A 102 25.49 0.75 -8.43
N SER A 103 25.65 1.44 -9.56
CA SER A 103 24.84 2.61 -9.91
C SER A 103 23.34 2.33 -9.72
N PRO A 104 22.60 3.17 -8.98
CA PRO A 104 21.21 2.91 -8.62
C PRO A 104 20.25 3.17 -9.79
N ARG A 105 20.18 2.24 -10.74
CA ARG A 105 19.38 2.39 -11.96
C ARG A 105 17.92 2.05 -11.74
N ALA A 106 17.63 1.05 -10.90
CA ALA A 106 16.28 0.58 -10.64
C ALA A 106 15.39 1.68 -10.02
N ILE A 107 15.93 2.54 -9.16
CA ILE A 107 15.14 3.66 -8.61
C ILE A 107 14.76 4.67 -9.69
N THR A 108 15.65 4.91 -10.67
CA THR A 108 15.35 5.78 -11.80
C THR A 108 14.24 5.17 -12.64
N GLU A 109 14.29 3.86 -12.89
CA GLU A 109 13.22 3.14 -13.57
C GLU A 109 11.88 3.22 -12.82
N VAL A 110 11.89 3.07 -11.48
CA VAL A 110 10.69 3.23 -10.64
C VAL A 110 10.11 4.64 -10.81
N ALA A 111 10.93 5.68 -10.72
CA ALA A 111 10.52 7.06 -10.86
C ALA A 111 9.97 7.37 -12.26
N ASP A 112 10.61 6.86 -13.32
CA ASP A 112 10.17 7.05 -14.70
C ASP A 112 8.85 6.35 -14.99
N ARG A 113 8.70 5.10 -14.54
CA ARG A 113 7.43 4.35 -14.66
C ARG A 113 6.31 5.06 -13.90
N LEU A 114 6.58 5.55 -12.68
CA LEU A 114 5.61 6.32 -11.90
C LEU A 114 5.24 7.62 -12.61
N ARG A 115 6.23 8.39 -13.10
CA ARG A 115 6.02 9.65 -13.83
C ARG A 115 5.13 9.42 -15.05
N ALA A 116 5.47 8.45 -15.89
CA ALA A 116 4.69 8.12 -17.08
C ALA A 116 3.24 7.75 -16.74
N LYS A 117 3.04 6.94 -15.69
CA LYS A 117 1.72 6.55 -15.19
C LYS A 117 0.91 7.75 -14.68
N VAL A 118 1.52 8.60 -13.86
CA VAL A 118 0.85 9.78 -13.29
C VAL A 118 0.48 10.77 -14.39
N VAL A 119 1.38 11.06 -15.33
CA VAL A 119 1.08 11.95 -16.46
C VAL A 119 -0.07 11.40 -17.30
N ARG A 120 0.02 10.12 -17.71
CA ARG A 120 -1.01 9.47 -18.54
C ARG A 120 -2.39 9.44 -17.87
N ARG A 121 -2.46 9.24 -16.56
CA ARG A 121 -3.74 9.17 -15.82
C ARG A 121 -4.32 10.53 -15.44
N HIS A 122 -3.60 11.63 -15.67
CA HIS A 122 -4.05 12.98 -15.35
C HIS A 122 -3.97 13.93 -16.57
N PRO A 123 -4.59 13.58 -17.72
CA PRO A 123 -4.56 14.45 -18.89
C PRO A 123 -5.18 15.82 -18.60
N HIS A 124 -6.14 15.90 -17.67
CA HIS A 124 -6.69 17.17 -17.20
C HIS A 124 -5.63 18.14 -16.63
N VAL A 125 -4.55 17.63 -16.02
CA VAL A 125 -3.45 18.46 -15.50
C VAL A 125 -2.48 18.87 -16.62
N PHE A 126 -2.18 17.96 -17.55
CA PHE A 126 -1.06 18.13 -18.49
C PHE A 126 -1.47 18.51 -19.93
N GLU A 127 -2.75 18.40 -20.29
CA GLU A 127 -3.23 18.56 -21.67
C GLU A 127 -4.42 19.54 -21.80
N THR A 128 -5.02 20.00 -20.69
CA THR A 128 -6.19 20.88 -20.73
C THR A 128 -5.87 22.30 -20.27
N THR A 129 -6.70 23.27 -20.69
CA THR A 129 -6.51 24.69 -20.40
C THR A 129 -7.43 25.22 -19.30
N GLY A 130 -8.11 24.35 -18.53
CA GLY A 130 -9.11 24.80 -17.55
C GLY A 130 -9.41 23.79 -16.45
N PRO A 131 -10.05 24.25 -15.34
CA PRO A 131 -10.41 23.40 -14.23
C PRO A 131 -11.39 22.31 -14.67
N THR A 132 -11.17 21.09 -14.20
CA THR A 132 -12.02 19.91 -14.46
C THR A 132 -12.74 19.56 -13.16
N SER A 133 -14.01 19.15 -13.23
CA SER A 133 -14.76 18.72 -12.05
C SER A 133 -14.21 17.41 -11.48
N ILE A 134 -14.40 17.16 -10.18
CA ILE A 134 -13.96 15.91 -9.53
C ILE A 134 -14.60 14.69 -10.21
N GLU A 135 -15.89 14.75 -10.51
CA GLU A 135 -16.61 13.66 -11.18
C GLU A 135 -16.03 13.36 -12.56
N ASP A 136 -15.67 14.38 -13.34
CA ASP A 136 -15.06 14.20 -14.66
C ASP A 136 -13.65 13.59 -14.54
N VAL A 137 -12.87 14.01 -13.53
CA VAL A 137 -11.55 13.45 -13.22
C VAL A 137 -11.66 11.96 -12.89
N GLU A 138 -12.59 11.58 -12.01
CA GLU A 138 -12.81 10.19 -11.63
C GLU A 138 -13.23 9.32 -12.81
N ARG A 139 -14.18 9.79 -13.63
CA ARG A 139 -14.61 9.07 -14.83
C ARG A 139 -13.49 8.89 -15.85
N ALA A 140 -12.67 9.93 -16.07
CA ALA A 140 -11.51 9.84 -16.95
C ALA A 140 -10.46 8.87 -16.41
N TYR A 141 -10.18 8.91 -15.11
CA TYR A 141 -9.20 8.05 -14.46
C TYR A 141 -9.56 6.56 -14.58
N GLU A 142 -10.83 6.20 -14.30
CA GLU A 142 -11.28 4.81 -14.42
C GLU A 142 -11.28 4.33 -15.88
N ARG A 143 -11.64 5.19 -16.85
CA ARG A 143 -11.55 4.86 -18.28
C ARG A 143 -10.11 4.54 -18.69
N ILE A 144 -9.16 5.41 -18.38
CA ILE A 144 -7.74 5.23 -18.71
C ILE A 144 -7.19 3.96 -18.04
N LYS A 145 -7.57 3.69 -16.80
CA LYS A 145 -7.15 2.48 -16.08
C LYS A 145 -7.74 1.21 -16.70
N ALA A 146 -8.96 1.26 -17.23
CA ALA A 146 -9.56 0.13 -17.93
C ALA A 146 -8.88 -0.14 -19.28
N GLU A 147 -8.49 0.90 -20.01
CA GLU A 147 -7.69 0.81 -21.24
C GLU A 147 -6.32 0.18 -20.96
N GLU A 148 -5.57 0.66 -19.96
CA GLU A 148 -4.28 0.09 -19.56
C GLU A 148 -4.36 -1.42 -19.23
N LYS A 149 -5.44 -1.86 -18.58
CA LYS A 149 -5.65 -3.28 -18.29
C LYS A 149 -5.90 -4.11 -19.55
N ARG A 150 -6.55 -3.54 -20.56
CA ARG A 150 -6.79 -4.20 -21.86
C ARG A 150 -5.49 -4.32 -22.63
N ASP A 151 -4.71 -3.24 -22.70
CA ASP A 151 -3.42 -3.22 -23.40
C ASP A 151 -2.44 -4.21 -22.77
N ALA A 152 -2.35 -4.26 -21.43
CA ALA A 152 -1.51 -5.23 -20.73
C ALA A 152 -1.93 -6.69 -20.96
N ARG A 153 -3.22 -6.97 -21.22
CA ARG A 153 -3.69 -8.32 -21.60
C ARG A 153 -3.34 -8.64 -23.05
N ASN A 154 -3.33 -7.65 -23.94
CA ASN A 154 -3.03 -7.83 -25.35
C ASN A 154 -1.52 -7.98 -25.63
N ASP A 155 -0.68 -7.33 -24.81
CA ASP A 155 0.80 -7.41 -24.90
C ASP A 155 1.38 -8.69 -24.27
N ALA A 156 0.59 -9.44 -23.49
CA ALA A 156 0.98 -10.77 -23.02
C ALA A 156 0.91 -11.76 -24.20
N THR A 157 2.05 -11.96 -24.87
CA THR A 157 2.22 -12.96 -25.94
C THR A 157 1.78 -14.37 -25.53
N GLU A 158 1.32 -15.12 -26.53
CA GLU A 158 0.64 -16.43 -26.58
C GLU A 158 1.25 -17.64 -25.81
N ASP A 159 2.24 -17.47 -24.94
CA ASP A 159 2.97 -18.58 -24.28
C ASP A 159 2.54 -18.87 -22.82
N ASP A 160 1.51 -18.21 -22.29
CA ASP A 160 0.93 -18.51 -20.97
C ASP A 160 -0.60 -18.41 -20.96
N VAL A 161 -1.24 -19.01 -21.96
CA VAL A 161 -2.69 -19.27 -21.90
C VAL A 161 -2.89 -20.56 -21.11
N THR A 162 -2.99 -20.45 -19.79
CA THR A 162 -3.90 -21.36 -19.09
C THR A 162 -5.30 -20.99 -19.58
N GLU A 163 -5.93 -21.91 -20.32
CA GLU A 163 -7.33 -21.86 -20.72
C GLU A 163 -8.23 -21.73 -19.48
N ASP A 164 -8.45 -20.52 -18.98
CA ASP A 164 -9.61 -20.21 -18.14
C ASP A 164 -10.58 -19.36 -18.97
N ALA A 165 -11.20 -20.08 -19.92
CA ALA A 165 -12.32 -19.63 -20.71
C ALA A 165 -13.59 -19.53 -19.84
N HIS A 166 -13.69 -18.50 -19.00
CA HIS A 166 -14.96 -17.98 -18.46
C HIS A 166 -14.90 -16.44 -18.31
N ALA A 167 -14.61 -15.72 -19.40
CA ALA A 167 -14.58 -14.26 -19.45
C ALA A 167 -15.96 -13.57 -19.33
N GLY A 168 -16.93 -14.16 -18.64
CA GLY A 168 -18.30 -13.65 -18.54
C GLY A 168 -18.98 -13.83 -17.18
N ASP A 169 -18.55 -14.78 -16.34
CA ASP A 169 -19.40 -15.22 -15.20
C ASP A 169 -19.00 -14.67 -13.83
N ASN A 170 -17.91 -13.91 -13.69
CA ASN A 170 -17.55 -13.34 -12.38
C ASN A 170 -16.78 -12.00 -12.45
N LEU A 171 -17.42 -10.99 -13.06
CA LEU A 171 -16.92 -9.60 -13.11
C LEU A 171 -16.49 -9.06 -11.72
N ALA A 172 -17.22 -9.44 -10.66
CA ALA A 172 -16.90 -9.11 -9.28
C ALA A 172 -15.57 -9.71 -8.80
N ARG A 173 -15.29 -10.99 -9.13
CA ARG A 173 -14.04 -11.67 -8.76
C ARG A 173 -12.85 -11.04 -9.48
N ASP A 174 -13.00 -10.76 -10.76
CA ASP A 174 -11.97 -10.12 -11.58
C ASP A 174 -11.66 -8.69 -11.13
N ALA A 175 -12.68 -7.93 -10.73
CA ALA A 175 -12.51 -6.58 -10.19
C ALA A 175 -11.71 -6.58 -8.88
N CYS A 176 -11.89 -7.62 -8.06
CA CYS A 176 -11.24 -7.78 -6.77
C CYS A 176 -9.88 -8.50 -6.83
N ALA A 177 -9.54 -9.16 -7.93
CA ALA A 177 -8.30 -9.94 -8.07
C ALA A 177 -7.00 -9.14 -7.82
N SER A 178 -7.06 -7.82 -8.03
CA SER A 178 -5.92 -6.92 -7.78
C SER A 178 -5.76 -6.46 -6.32
N ILE A 179 -6.66 -6.87 -5.41
CA ILE A 179 -6.59 -6.50 -3.99
C ILE A 179 -5.64 -7.49 -3.28
N PRO A 180 -4.55 -7.03 -2.67
CA PRO A 180 -3.61 -7.92 -1.99
C PRO A 180 -4.28 -8.70 -0.84
N ALA A 181 -3.97 -10.00 -0.76
CA ALA A 181 -4.47 -10.84 0.32
C ALA A 181 -3.81 -10.53 1.68
N SER A 182 -2.63 -9.91 1.67
CA SER A 182 -1.88 -9.52 2.87
C SER A 182 -2.38 -8.24 3.54
N MET A 183 -3.37 -7.55 2.95
CA MET A 183 -3.98 -6.39 3.60
C MET A 183 -4.69 -6.82 4.88
N PRO A 184 -4.68 -5.95 5.92
CA PRO A 184 -5.54 -6.12 7.09
C PRO A 184 -7.00 -6.36 6.70
N ALA A 185 -7.70 -7.18 7.49
CA ALA A 185 -8.98 -7.73 7.08
C ALA A 185 -10.05 -6.65 6.83
N LEU A 186 -10.10 -5.58 7.63
CA LEU A 186 -11.11 -4.52 7.48
C LEU A 186 -10.78 -3.65 6.26
N ALA A 187 -9.52 -3.21 6.14
CA ALA A 187 -9.05 -2.46 4.97
C ALA A 187 -9.24 -3.25 3.66
N ARG A 188 -8.94 -4.56 3.67
CA ARG A 188 -9.17 -5.45 2.52
C ARG A 188 -10.64 -5.52 2.15
N THR A 189 -11.52 -5.63 3.15
CA THR A 189 -12.96 -5.68 2.94
C THR A 189 -13.47 -4.38 2.34
N GLN A 190 -13.04 -3.20 2.83
CA GLN A 190 -13.42 -1.91 2.23
C GLN A 190 -12.88 -1.75 0.80
N ALA A 191 -11.68 -2.23 0.52
CA ALA A 191 -11.15 -2.24 -0.84
C ALA A 191 -12.02 -3.12 -1.77
N VAL A 192 -12.51 -4.27 -1.29
CA VAL A 192 -13.43 -5.14 -2.03
C VAL A 192 -14.76 -4.43 -2.27
N LEU A 193 -15.39 -3.87 -1.23
CA LEU A 193 -16.66 -3.13 -1.35
C LEU A 193 -16.54 -1.99 -2.37
N GLY A 194 -15.49 -1.17 -2.28
CA GLY A 194 -15.25 -0.10 -3.25
C GLY A 194 -14.96 -0.60 -4.68
N ARG A 195 -14.59 -1.87 -4.90
CA ARG A 195 -14.53 -2.47 -6.25
C ARG A 195 -15.89 -2.97 -6.70
N LEU A 196 -16.67 -3.57 -5.80
CA LEU A 196 -18.02 -4.06 -6.08
C LEU A 196 -18.97 -2.91 -6.40
N ASP A 197 -18.96 -1.81 -5.64
CA ASP A 197 -19.77 -0.62 -5.94
C ASP A 197 -19.54 -0.13 -7.37
N ARG A 198 -18.28 -0.17 -7.84
CA ARG A 198 -17.92 0.23 -9.21
C ARG A 198 -18.48 -0.74 -10.26
N VAL A 199 -18.54 -2.03 -9.95
CA VAL A 199 -19.13 -3.06 -10.81
C VAL A 199 -20.64 -2.89 -10.86
N ASP A 200 -21.30 -2.69 -9.71
CA ASP A 200 -22.75 -2.53 -9.61
C ASP A 200 -23.24 -1.24 -10.29
N LEU A 201 -22.49 -0.14 -10.17
CA LEU A 201 -22.72 1.10 -10.92
C LEU A 201 -22.58 0.90 -12.45
N SER A 202 -21.72 -0.02 -12.88
CA SER A 202 -21.55 -0.36 -14.30
C SER A 202 -22.60 -1.35 -14.83
N ALA A 203 -23.18 -2.18 -13.95
CA ALA A 203 -24.08 -3.26 -14.31
C ALA A 203 -25.57 -2.89 -14.20
N ALA A 204 -25.94 -1.87 -13.42
CA ALA A 204 -27.29 -1.33 -13.24
C ALA A 204 -28.44 -2.33 -13.53
N ARG A 205 -28.42 -3.47 -12.83
CA ARG A 205 -29.62 -4.24 -12.48
C ARG A 205 -29.61 -4.28 -10.96
N ARG A 206 -30.53 -3.51 -10.36
CA ARG A 206 -30.77 -3.55 -8.92
C ARG A 206 -31.12 -4.97 -8.52
N GLU A 207 -30.25 -5.60 -7.75
CA GLU A 207 -30.66 -6.63 -6.81
C GLU A 207 -30.47 -6.04 -5.40
N ASP A 208 -31.50 -6.20 -4.58
CA ASP A 208 -31.56 -5.69 -3.22
C ASP A 208 -30.36 -6.23 -2.42
N VAL A 209 -29.67 -5.33 -1.73
CA VAL A 209 -28.71 -5.70 -0.69
C VAL A 209 -29.48 -6.48 0.38
N PRO A 210 -29.08 -7.72 0.72
CA PRO A 210 -29.72 -8.47 1.80
C PRO A 210 -29.68 -7.62 3.08
N GLY A 211 -30.85 -7.42 3.68
CA GLY A 211 -30.99 -6.67 4.93
C GLY A 211 -30.11 -7.26 6.02
N THR A 212 -29.57 -6.37 6.86
CA THR A 212 -28.87 -6.69 8.10
C THR A 212 -29.56 -7.85 8.82
N PRO A 213 -28.88 -8.99 9.05
CA PRO A 213 -29.43 -10.03 9.92
C PRO A 213 -29.65 -9.44 11.31
N GLU A 214 -30.86 -9.58 11.85
CA GLU A 214 -31.06 -9.37 13.29
C GLU A 214 -30.26 -10.43 14.06
N PRO A 215 -29.58 -10.08 15.16
CA PRO A 215 -28.80 -11.04 15.92
C PRO A 215 -29.76 -12.04 16.56
N ALA A 216 -29.81 -13.25 16.01
CA ALA A 216 -30.44 -14.39 16.66
C ALA A 216 -29.48 -14.90 17.76
N ASP A 217 -30.06 -15.23 18.90
CA ASP A 217 -29.42 -15.82 20.09
C ASP A 217 -28.96 -17.28 19.79
N GLU A 218 -28.14 -17.46 18.76
CA GLU A 218 -27.55 -18.74 18.32
C GLU A 218 -26.04 -18.76 18.63
N ASP A 219 -25.50 -19.97 18.86
CA ASP A 219 -24.11 -20.22 19.26
C ASP A 219 -23.11 -19.24 18.61
N VAL A 220 -22.29 -18.59 19.42
CA VAL A 220 -21.23 -17.69 18.95
C VAL A 220 -20.21 -18.51 18.17
N THR A 221 -20.37 -18.56 16.85
CA THR A 221 -19.47 -19.24 15.92
C THR A 221 -18.53 -18.23 15.25
N GLU A 222 -17.35 -18.70 14.81
CA GLU A 222 -16.41 -17.90 14.03
C GLU A 222 -17.06 -17.30 12.77
N THR A 223 -17.96 -18.05 12.13
CA THR A 223 -18.69 -17.58 10.95
C THR A 223 -19.68 -16.46 11.29
N ALA A 224 -20.41 -16.55 12.40
CA ALA A 224 -21.33 -15.51 12.84
C ALA A 224 -20.59 -14.20 13.14
N ILE A 225 -19.51 -14.27 13.92
CA ILE A 225 -18.65 -13.10 14.20
C ILE A 225 -18.07 -12.51 12.92
N GLY A 226 -17.65 -13.35 11.97
CA GLY A 226 -17.17 -12.87 10.66
C GLY A 226 -18.21 -12.07 9.89
N GLN A 227 -19.49 -12.48 9.91
CA GLN A 227 -20.59 -11.75 9.27
C GLN A 227 -20.93 -10.45 10.00
N GLU A 228 -20.87 -10.43 11.33
CA GLU A 228 -21.06 -9.20 12.11
C GLU A 228 -19.97 -8.18 11.81
N LEU A 229 -18.71 -8.60 11.79
CA LEU A 229 -17.58 -7.73 11.42
C LEU A 229 -17.73 -7.20 9.99
N LEU A 230 -18.14 -8.05 9.04
CA LEU A 230 -18.42 -7.63 7.67
C LEU A 230 -19.53 -6.57 7.61
N ALA A 231 -20.63 -6.75 8.35
CA ALA A 231 -21.73 -5.79 8.41
C ALA A 231 -21.29 -4.44 9.00
N VAL A 232 -20.42 -4.45 10.03
CA VAL A 232 -19.83 -3.22 10.58
C VAL A 232 -18.98 -2.51 9.53
N VAL A 233 -18.15 -3.23 8.77
CA VAL A 233 -17.32 -2.65 7.71
C VAL A 233 -18.17 -2.10 6.56
N GLN A 234 -19.24 -2.81 6.16
CA GLN A 234 -20.19 -2.32 5.15
C GLN A 234 -20.84 -1.00 5.59
N LYS A 235 -21.24 -0.90 6.87
CA LYS A 235 -21.76 0.34 7.44
C LYS A 235 -20.72 1.46 7.40
N ALA A 236 -19.49 1.20 7.84
CA ALA A 236 -18.42 2.19 7.80
C ALA A 236 -18.16 2.69 6.37
N HIS A 237 -18.09 1.78 5.40
CA HIS A 237 -17.92 2.07 3.98
C HIS A 237 -19.02 2.96 3.41
N ALA A 238 -20.30 2.64 3.71
CA ALA A 238 -21.45 3.45 3.27
C ALA A 238 -21.43 4.89 3.82
N HIS A 239 -20.70 5.14 4.91
CA HIS A 239 -20.52 6.46 5.53
C HIS A 239 -19.17 7.11 5.21
N GLY A 240 -18.33 6.50 4.34
CA GLY A 240 -17.00 7.01 4.02
C GLY A 240 -16.01 6.97 5.19
N ILE A 241 -16.25 6.11 6.18
CA ILE A 241 -15.40 5.93 7.36
C ILE A 241 -14.38 4.83 7.06
N ASP A 242 -13.10 5.10 7.29
CA ASP A 242 -12.05 4.07 7.33
C ASP A 242 -12.24 3.17 8.56
N ALA A 243 -12.67 1.93 8.33
CA ALA A 243 -12.99 0.96 9.36
C ALA A 243 -11.73 0.47 10.09
N GLU A 244 -10.61 0.31 9.37
CA GLU A 244 -9.33 -0.11 9.95
C GLU A 244 -8.82 0.96 10.91
N GLY A 245 -8.75 2.21 10.45
CA GLY A 245 -8.37 3.34 11.30
C GLY A 245 -9.35 3.60 12.44
N ALA A 246 -10.65 3.39 12.24
CA ALA A 246 -11.63 3.52 13.31
C ALA A 246 -11.41 2.49 14.44
N LEU A 247 -11.14 1.23 14.10
CA LEU A 247 -10.85 0.20 15.10
C LEU A 247 -9.50 0.44 15.79
N ARG A 248 -8.47 0.88 15.04
CA ARG A 248 -7.16 1.25 15.60
C ARG A 248 -7.33 2.31 16.70
N ARG A 249 -7.95 3.46 16.38
CA ARG A 249 -8.20 4.53 17.36
C ARG A 249 -9.04 4.09 18.56
N ALA A 250 -10.05 3.24 18.35
CA ALA A 250 -10.85 2.69 19.45
C ALA A 250 -10.02 1.77 20.37
N THR A 251 -9.09 1.02 19.79
CA THR A 251 -8.17 0.14 20.52
C THR A 251 -7.20 0.97 21.37
N ASP A 252 -6.64 2.04 20.80
CA ASP A 252 -5.74 2.94 21.53
C ASP A 252 -6.45 3.62 22.70
N ALA A 253 -7.69 4.07 22.49
CA ALA A 253 -8.52 4.64 23.55
C ALA A 253 -8.78 3.62 24.67
N LEU A 254 -9.06 2.36 24.34
CA LEU A 254 -9.26 1.29 25.31
C LEU A 254 -7.99 1.01 26.13
N ILE A 255 -6.82 0.98 25.47
CA ILE A 255 -5.52 0.82 26.13
C ILE A 255 -5.28 1.98 27.11
N HIS A 256 -5.52 3.21 26.68
CA HIS A 256 -5.35 4.40 27.50
C HIS A 256 -6.29 4.42 28.72
N GLU A 257 -7.56 4.05 28.55
CA GLU A 257 -8.53 3.97 29.65
C GLU A 257 -8.10 2.94 30.70
N ARG A 258 -7.68 1.76 30.26
CA ARG A 258 -7.25 0.66 31.16
C ARG A 258 -5.94 0.97 31.85
N GLY A 259 -4.99 1.59 31.16
CA GLY A 259 -3.71 2.04 31.74
C GLY A 259 -3.92 3.09 32.83
N SER A 260 -4.79 4.07 32.59
CA SER A 260 -5.07 5.15 33.54
C SER A 260 -5.73 4.64 34.82
N ARG A 261 -6.65 3.67 34.71
CA ARG A 261 -7.35 3.06 35.87
C ARG A 261 -6.40 2.26 36.77
N ALA A 262 -5.42 1.56 36.19
CA ALA A 262 -4.43 0.80 36.95
C ALA A 262 -3.50 1.71 37.79
N SER A 263 -3.17 2.91 37.30
CA SER A 263 -2.35 3.87 38.05
C SER A 263 -3.08 4.50 39.25
N THR A 264 -4.40 4.68 39.18
CA THR A 264 -5.20 5.25 40.28
C THR A 264 -5.43 4.29 41.45
N ASP A 265 -5.37 2.97 41.25
CA ASP A 265 -5.59 1.97 42.32
C ASP A 265 -4.32 1.63 43.14
N THR A 266 -3.18 2.29 42.85
CA THR A 266 -1.88 2.02 43.51
C THR A 266 -1.45 3.10 44.51
N HIS A 267 -2.37 3.92 45.05
CA HIS A 267 -2.09 4.96 46.06
C HIS A 267 -2.95 4.81 47.31
#